data_AF-A0A3D0RXP8-F1
#
_entry.id   AF-A0A3D0RXP8-F1
#
_cell.length_a   1.000
_cell.length_b   1.000
_cell.length_c   1.000
_cell.angle_alpha   90.00
_cell.angle_beta   90.00
_cell.angle_gamma   90.00
#
_symmetry.space_group_name_H-M   'P 1'
#
loop_
_entity.id
_entity.type
_entity.pdbx_description
1 polymer ?
#
loop_
_entity_poly.entity_id
_entity_poly.type
_entity_poly.pdbx_seq_one_letter_code
_entity_poly.pdbx_strand_id
1 'polypeptide(L)' 'MTSCGHRLGLAVKVANQEALAGRFPDLAWIITGNADVNHHMNAINDRLGFRVVERCLEAEKAI' A
#
# COMPACT_ATOMS: atom_id res chain seq x y z
N MET A 1 18.13 6.95 -8.12
CA MET A 1 16.68 7.14 -8.36
C MET A 1 15.95 7.06 -7.03
N THR A 2 15.74 8.17 -6.32
CA THR A 2 14.97 8.18 -5.08
C THR A 2 13.83 9.19 -5.22
N SER A 3 12.64 8.70 -5.56
CA SER A 3 11.39 9.48 -5.55
C SER A 3 10.83 9.71 -4.14
N CYS A 4 11.51 9.15 -3.13
CA CYS A 4 11.23 9.35 -1.71
C CYS A 4 11.58 10.80 -1.32
N GLY A 5 10.64 11.73 -1.49
CA GLY A 5 10.83 13.15 -1.17
C GLY A 5 9.79 14.08 -1.79
N HIS A 6 9.29 13.76 -2.97
CA HIS A 6 8.35 14.62 -3.72
C HIS A 6 6.87 14.24 -3.57
N ARG A 7 6.51 13.52 -2.50
CA ARG A 7 5.16 12.96 -2.29
C ARG A 7 4.64 12.08 -3.44
N LEU A 8 5.51 11.66 -4.36
CA LEU A 8 5.12 10.93 -5.56
C LEU A 8 4.43 9.60 -5.21
N GLY A 9 4.94 8.87 -4.20
CA GLY A 9 4.33 7.61 -3.76
C GLY A 9 2.88 7.78 -3.28
N LEU A 10 2.59 8.87 -2.56
CA LEU A 10 1.23 9.19 -2.14
C LEU A 10 0.35 9.57 -3.34
N ALA A 11 0.86 10.44 -4.22
CA ALA A 11 0.12 10.89 -5.40
C ALA A 11 -0.27 9.71 -6.31
N VAL A 12 0.66 8.78 -6.54
CA VAL A 12 0.42 7.58 -7.35
C VAL A 12 -0.63 6.67 -6.71
N LYS A 13 -0.61 6.47 -5.38
CA LYS A 13 -1.62 5.66 -4.70
C LYS A 13 -3.02 6.25 -4.81
N VAL A 14 -3.17 7.57 -4.64
CA VAL A 14 -4.46 8.26 -4.78
C VAL A 14 -4.99 8.11 -6.21
N ALA A 15 -4.17 8.45 -7.21
CA ALA A 15 -4.59 8.36 -8.62
C ALA A 15 -5.00 6.94 -9.03
N ASN A 16 -4.31 5.90 -8.51
CA ASN A 16 -4.69 4.52 -8.77
C ASN A 16 -6.04 4.14 -8.14
N GLN A 17 -6.32 4.59 -6.91
CA GLN A 17 -7.62 4.32 -6.26
C GLN A 17 -8.77 5.03 -6.97
N GLU A 18 -8.58 6.28 -7.41
CA GLU A 18 -9.56 7.01 -8.20
C GLU A 18 -9.85 6.28 -9.53
N ALA A 19 -8.81 5.79 -10.20
CA ALA A 19 -8.96 5.01 -11.43
C ALA A 19 -9.73 3.70 -11.19
N LEU A 20 -9.43 2.99 -10.09
CA LEU A 20 -10.15 1.77 -9.70
C LEU A 20 -11.63 2.05 -9.41
N ALA A 21 -11.93 3.10 -8.63
CA ALA A 21 -13.30 3.48 -8.30
C ALA A 21 -14.11 3.85 -9.56
N GLY A 22 -13.49 4.53 -10.53
CA GLY A 22 -14.14 4.84 -11.80
C GLY A 22 -14.38 3.62 -12.69
N ARG A 23 -13.49 2.62 -12.66
CA ARG A 23 -13.57 1.44 -13.54
C ARG A 23 -14.43 0.31 -12.96
N PHE A 24 -14.46 0.19 -11.64
CA PHE A 24 -15.10 -0.88 -10.88
C PHE A 24 -15.93 -0.27 -9.75
N PRO A 25 -17.15 0.22 -10.05
CA PRO A 25 -17.98 0.93 -9.06
C PRO A 25 -18.42 0.03 -7.88
N ASP A 26 -18.47 -1.29 -8.08
CA ASP A 26 -18.86 -2.26 -7.05
C ASP A 26 -17.66 -2.79 -6.22
N LEU A 27 -16.47 -2.20 -6.39
CA LEU A 27 -15.28 -2.60 -5.64
C LEU A 27 -15.45 -2.29 -4.14
N ALA A 28 -15.58 -3.35 -3.33
CA ALA A 28 -15.78 -3.20 -1.89
C ALA A 28 -14.47 -3.07 -1.09
N TRP A 29 -13.37 -3.65 -1.57
CA TRP A 29 -12.13 -3.75 -0.81
C TRP A 29 -10.88 -3.60 -1.68
N ILE A 30 -9.88 -2.91 -1.14
CA ILE A 30 -8.51 -2.85 -1.67
C ILE A 30 -7.59 -3.38 -0.57
N ILE A 31 -6.82 -4.41 -0.89
CA ILE A 31 -5.83 -5.00 0.02
C ILE A 31 -4.44 -4.73 -0.56
N THR A 32 -3.51 -4.34 0.30
CA THR A 32 -2.11 -4.08 -0.06
C THR A 32 -1.21 -4.54 1.07
N GLY A 33 -0.02 -5.04 0.73
CA GLY A 33 0.98 -5.50 1.69
C GLY A 33 2.28 -4.70 1.56
N ASN A 34 2.91 -4.42 2.69
CA ASN A 34 4.28 -3.92 2.79
C ASN A 34 5.01 -4.76 3.84
N ALA A 35 6.34 -4.78 3.80
CA ALA A 35 7.14 -5.24 4.92
C ALA A 35 6.92 -4.34 6.15
N ASP A 36 6.87 -4.93 7.35
CA ASP A 36 6.64 -4.20 8.62
C ASP A 36 7.73 -3.14 8.88
N VAL A 37 8.96 -3.44 8.44
CA VAL A 37 10.12 -2.54 8.53
C VAL A 37 10.05 -1.34 7.56
N ASN A 38 9.14 -1.35 6.58
CA ASN A 38 8.97 -0.25 5.64
C ASN A 38 8.07 0.86 6.23
N HIS A 39 8.54 1.47 7.32
CA HIS A 39 7.80 2.47 8.08
C HIS A 39 7.30 3.65 7.22
N HIS A 40 8.06 4.05 6.19
CA HIS A 40 7.66 5.13 5.28
C HIS A 40 6.41 4.79 4.48
N MET A 41 6.35 3.59 3.87
CA MET A 41 5.19 3.18 3.08
C MET A 41 4.00 2.82 3.97
N ASN A 42 4.27 2.32 5.19
CA ASN A 42 3.23 2.04 6.19
C ASN A 42 2.52 3.34 6.61
N ALA A 43 3.28 4.40 6.92
CA ALA A 43 2.70 5.71 7.23
C ALA A 43 1.87 6.32 6.09
N ILE A 44 2.20 6.02 4.82
CA ILE A 44 1.38 6.43 3.68
C ILE A 44 0.05 5.67 3.66
N ASN A 45 0.08 4.35 3.88
CA ASN A 45 -1.13 3.53 3.93
C ASN A 45 -2.03 3.95 5.10
N ASP A 46 -1.47 4.24 6.28
CA ASP A 46 -2.22 4.73 7.44
C ASP A 46 -2.94 6.05 7.14
N ARG A 47 -2.26 7.00 6.46
CA ARG A 47 -2.84 8.28 6.05
C ARG A 47 -3.97 8.14 5.02
N LEU A 48 -3.97 7.06 4.24
CA LEU A 48 -5.02 6.74 3.28
C LEU A 48 -6.17 5.93 3.92
N GLY A 49 -6.09 5.60 5.22
CA GLY A 49 -7.14 4.88 5.94
C GLY A 49 -7.08 3.36 5.79
N PHE A 50 -5.98 2.80 5.28
CA PHE A 50 -5.77 1.36 5.34
C PHE A 50 -5.62 0.89 6.79
N ARG A 51 -6.03 -0.34 7.05
CA ARG A 51 -5.91 -1.01 8.36
C ARG A 51 -5.18 -2.33 8.19
N VAL A 52 -4.42 -2.71 9.21
CA VAL A 52 -3.77 -4.03 9.26
C VAL A 52 -4.86 -5.10 9.35
N VAL A 53 -4.86 -6.04 8.41
CA VAL A 53 -5.79 -7.19 8.38
C VAL A 53 -5.08 -8.53 8.52
N GLU A 54 -3.78 -8.57 8.21
CA GLU A 54 -2.97 -9.78 8.28
C GLU A 54 -1.50 -9.45 8.56
N ARG A 55 -0.75 -10.45 9.05
CA ARG A 55 0.72 -10.44 9.11
C ARG A 55 1.24 -11.64 8.32
N CYS A 56 1.88 -11.37 7.19
CA CYS A 56 2.45 -12.39 6.33
C CYS A 56 3.89 -12.68 6.76
N LEU A 57 4.17 -13.92 7.16
CA LEU A 57 5.51 -14.37 7.52
C LEU A 57 6.18 -14.94 6.28
N GLU A 58 7.30 -14.34 5.89
CA GLU A 58 8.21 -14.93 4.91
C GLU A 58 9.17 -15.85 5.65
N ALA A 59 9.09 -17.15 5.39
CA ALA A 59 9.94 -18.17 5.99
C ALA A 59 10.71 -18.89 4.88
N GLU A 60 12.03 -19.01 5.08
CA GLU A 60 12.90 -19.79 4.21
C GLU A 60 13.41 -21.02 4.99
N LYS A 61 13.44 -22.19 4.35
CA LYS A 61 14.04 -23.38 4.97
C LYS A 61 15.55 -23.22 4.97
N ALA A 62 16.17 -23.33 6.15
CA ALA A 62 17.61 -23.48 6.24
C ALA A 62 18.01 -24.82 5.60
N ILE A 63 18.90 -24.77 4.61
CA ILE A 63 19.52 -25.94 3.96
C ILE A 63 20.67 -26.44 4.84
#